data_AF-A0A954MK43-F1
#
_entry.id   AF-A0A954MK43-F1
#
_cell.length_a   1.000
_cell.length_b   1.000
_cell.length_c   1.000
_cell.angle_alpha   90.00
_cell.angle_beta   90.00
_cell.angle_gamma   90.00
#
_symmetry.space_group_name_H-M   'P 1'
#
loop_
_entity.id
_entity.type
_entity.pdbx_description
1 polymer ?
#
loop_
_entity_poly.entity_id
_entity_poly.type
_entity_poly.pdbx_seq_one_letter_code
_entity_poly.pdbx_strand_id
1 'polypeptide(L)'
;MNRFTLSPNRWYACQFLGDEFDATSLCILAPSPIRIEQVQPLESGERTFQLAFFHANYPQGVQDKEYTLQTIHRGENCLLARSLDHKPPRFLYLTDLTLEWLKHHFPKGRFGDTLSQATLNQLYCLG
;
A
#
# COMPACT_ATOMS: atom_id res chain seq x y z
N MET A 1 1.06 -13.19 -21.09
CA MET A 1 0.16 -12.42 -20.21
C MET A 1 1.00 -11.68 -19.20
N ASN A 2 0.89 -10.36 -19.17
CA ASN A 2 1.67 -9.51 -18.27
C ASN A 2 0.98 -9.53 -16.89
N ARG A 3 1.68 -9.95 -15.83
CA ARG A 3 1.12 -9.97 -14.47
C ARG A 3 1.61 -8.74 -13.70
N PHE A 4 0.73 -8.16 -12.89
CA PHE A 4 1.04 -7.03 -12.03
C PHE A 4 2.31 -7.31 -11.21
N THR A 5 3.29 -6.41 -11.22
CA THR A 5 4.57 -6.64 -10.57
C THR A 5 4.99 -5.44 -9.73
N LEU A 6 5.36 -5.72 -8.48
CA LEU A 6 5.95 -4.74 -7.58
C LEU A 6 7.42 -4.55 -7.96
N SER A 7 7.84 -3.29 -8.02
CA SER A 7 9.21 -2.88 -8.33
C SER A 7 9.74 -2.00 -7.21
N PRO A 8 10.98 -2.23 -6.74
CA PRO A 8 11.64 -1.32 -5.82
C PRO A 8 11.67 0.13 -6.35
N ASN A 9 11.64 1.08 -5.42
CA ASN A 9 11.62 2.52 -5.65
C ASN A 9 10.42 3.05 -6.47
N ARG A 10 9.34 2.27 -6.58
CA ARG A 10 8.11 2.70 -7.24
C ARG A 10 6.97 2.91 -6.24
N TRP A 11 6.16 3.92 -6.53
CA TRP A 11 4.94 4.23 -5.79
C TRP A 11 3.75 3.43 -6.29
N TYR A 12 2.93 2.96 -5.34
CA TYR A 12 1.72 2.19 -5.59
C TYR A 12 0.58 2.71 -4.73
N ALA A 13 -0.64 2.56 -5.23
CA ALA A 13 -1.85 2.71 -4.43
C ALA A 13 -2.03 1.45 -3.59
N CYS A 14 -2.14 1.60 -2.28
CA CYS A 14 -2.44 0.50 -1.37
C CYS A 14 -3.72 0.81 -0.60
N GLN A 15 -4.61 -0.17 -0.55
CA GLN A 15 -5.76 -0.15 0.36
C GLN A 15 -5.57 -1.28 1.36
N PHE A 16 -5.49 -0.92 2.65
CA PHE A 16 -5.43 -1.88 3.74
C PHE A 16 -6.85 -2.25 4.16
N LEU A 17 -7.12 -3.55 4.28
CA LEU A 17 -8.38 -4.11 4.76
C LEU A 17 -8.10 -4.94 6.01
N GLY A 18 -8.92 -4.83 7.04
CA GLY A 18 -8.71 -5.50 8.32
C GLY A 18 -9.79 -5.10 9.32
N ASP A 19 -10.09 -6.00 10.26
CA ASP A 19 -11.17 -5.79 11.23
C ASP A 19 -10.85 -4.66 12.23
N GLU A 20 -9.58 -4.25 12.32
CA GLU A 20 -9.15 -3.09 13.11
C GLU A 20 -9.61 -1.74 12.51
N PHE A 21 -10.04 -1.73 11.25
CA PHE A 21 -10.58 -0.54 10.60
C PHE A 21 -12.10 -0.50 10.88
N ASP A 22 -12.46 0.24 11.93
CA ASP A 22 -13.81 0.31 12.49
C ASP A 22 -14.89 0.61 11.43
N ALA A 23 -15.92 -0.24 11.38
CA ALA A 23 -17.05 -0.13 10.47
C ALA A 23 -17.88 1.15 10.71
N THR A 24 -17.76 1.78 11.89
CA THR A 24 -18.43 3.05 12.20
C THR A 24 -17.71 4.28 11.62
N SER A 25 -16.44 4.13 11.22
CA SER A 25 -15.60 5.20 10.69
C SER A 25 -15.56 5.24 9.16
N LEU A 26 -16.69 5.05 8.47
CA LEU A 26 -16.88 5.24 7.01
C LEU A 26 -15.85 4.61 6.03
N CYS A 27 -14.87 3.83 6.49
CA CYS A 27 -13.84 3.22 5.66
C CYS A 27 -13.25 1.98 6.35
N ILE A 28 -13.76 0.81 5.96
CA ILE A 28 -13.11 -0.50 6.15
C ILE A 28 -11.77 -0.57 5.36
N LEU A 29 -11.55 0.42 4.48
CA LEU A 29 -10.40 0.57 3.61
C LEU A 29 -9.57 1.77 4.09
N ALA A 30 -8.34 1.54 4.52
CA ALA A 30 -7.39 2.63 4.76
C ALA A 30 -6.54 2.83 3.48
N PRO A 31 -6.80 3.86 2.65
CA PRO A 31 -5.97 4.13 1.48
C PRO A 31 -4.64 4.75 1.92
N SER A 32 -3.54 4.31 1.31
CA SER A 32 -2.26 5.00 1.38
C SER A 32 -1.47 4.81 0.09
N PRO A 33 -0.82 5.86 -0.42
CA PRO A 33 0.34 5.70 -1.27
C PRO A 33 1.41 4.95 -0.48
N ILE A 34 2.04 3.96 -1.09
CA ILE A 34 3.24 3.31 -0.54
C ILE A 34 4.35 3.32 -1.58
N ARG A 35 5.59 3.54 -1.15
CA ARG A 35 6.78 3.34 -2.00
C ARG A 35 7.40 2.01 -1.62
N ILE A 36 7.59 1.13 -2.59
CA ILE A 36 8.23 -0.15 -2.32
C ILE A 36 9.73 0.06 -2.19
N GLU A 37 10.32 -0.36 -1.10
CA GLU A 37 11.78 -0.36 -0.91
C GLU A 37 12.37 -1.69 -1.37
N GLN A 38 11.73 -2.80 -1.00
CA GLN A 38 12.22 -4.14 -1.29
C GLN A 38 11.06 -5.13 -1.44
N VAL A 39 11.23 -6.07 -2.36
CA VAL A 39 10.36 -7.24 -2.51
C VAL A 39 11.25 -8.47 -2.54
N GLN A 40 11.07 -9.38 -1.59
CA GLN A 40 11.85 -10.60 -1.50
C GLN A 40 10.92 -11.82 -1.47
N PRO A 41 10.87 -12.62 -2.55
CA PRO A 41 10.17 -13.90 -2.53
C PRO A 41 10.75 -14.80 -1.44
N LEU A 42 9.88 -15.54 -0.75
CA LEU A 42 10.29 -16.55 0.22
C LEU A 42 10.11 -17.95 -0.39
N GLU A 43 11.06 -18.85 -0.14
CA GLU A 43 11.06 -20.23 -0.63
C GLU A 43 10.11 -21.15 0.16
N SER A 44 8.88 -20.69 0.46
CA SER A 44 7.92 -21.46 1.24
C SER A 44 6.97 -22.32 0.39
N GLY A 45 6.97 -22.17 -0.93
CA GLY A 45 6.01 -22.82 -1.84
C GLY A 45 4.59 -22.23 -1.78
N GLU A 46 4.28 -21.33 -0.84
CA GLU A 46 2.95 -20.79 -0.58
C GLU A 46 2.71 -19.40 -1.19
N ARG A 47 3.54 -18.99 -2.16
CA ARG A 47 3.51 -17.65 -2.79
C ARG A 47 3.67 -16.51 -1.78
N THR A 48 4.55 -16.72 -0.81
CA THR A 48 4.87 -15.74 0.22
C THR A 48 6.07 -14.87 -0.20
N PHE A 49 6.11 -13.66 0.33
CA PHE A 49 7.17 -12.70 0.10
C PHE A 49 7.26 -11.72 1.26
N GLN A 50 8.46 -11.22 1.54
CA GLN A 50 8.66 -10.05 2.38
C GLN A 50 8.54 -8.79 1.53
N LEU A 51 7.86 -7.79 2.08
CA LEU A 51 7.65 -6.49 1.48
C LEU A 51 8.10 -5.41 2.46
N ALA A 52 9.18 -4.70 2.11
CA ALA A 52 9.57 -3.47 2.79
C ALA A 52 9.04 -2.28 2.00
N PHE A 53 8.39 -1.33 2.68
CA PHE A 53 7.78 -0.18 2.03
C PHE A 53 7.71 1.03 2.96
N PHE A 54 7.75 2.22 2.36
CA PHE A 54 7.44 3.47 3.01
C PHE A 54 5.93 3.75 2.94
N HIS A 55 5.29 3.90 4.11
CA HIS A 55 3.86 4.13 4.26
C HIS A 55 3.56 5.63 4.38
N ALA A 56 3.14 6.27 3.29
CA ALA A 56 3.03 7.72 3.24
C ALA A 56 2.07 8.31 4.28
N ASN A 57 0.95 7.62 4.54
CA ASN A 57 -0.10 8.10 5.45
C ASN A 57 0.16 7.84 6.95
N TYR A 58 1.36 7.40 7.34
CA TYR A 58 1.73 7.17 8.74
C TYR A 58 2.48 8.38 9.32
N PRO A 59 2.39 8.61 10.64
CA PRO A 59 3.17 9.65 11.31
C PRO A 59 4.66 9.52 11.02
N GLN A 60 5.35 10.65 10.94
CA GLN A 60 6.79 10.70 10.74
C GLN A 60 7.51 9.86 11.81
N GLY A 61 8.52 9.09 11.37
CA GLY A 61 9.32 8.22 12.24
C GLY A 61 8.77 6.79 12.39
N VAL A 62 7.57 6.51 11.89
CA VAL A 62 6.99 5.14 11.85
C VAL A 62 6.48 4.75 10.46
N GLN A 63 6.99 5.40 9.41
CA GLN A 63 6.54 5.22 8.03
C GLN A 63 7.12 3.97 7.38
N ASP A 64 8.34 3.58 7.74
CA ASP A 64 8.97 2.37 7.21
C ASP A 64 8.31 1.13 7.82
N LYS A 65 7.84 0.24 6.96
CA LYS A 65 7.15 -1.00 7.32
C LYS A 65 7.79 -2.17 6.61
N GLU A 66 7.76 -3.32 7.26
CA GLU A 66 8.13 -4.60 6.69
C GLU A 66 7.04 -5.61 7.03
N TYR A 67 6.44 -6.23 6.01
CA TYR A 67 5.42 -7.27 6.17
C TYR A 67 5.82 -8.57 5.47
N THR A 68 5.50 -9.69 6.10
CA THR A 68 5.43 -10.99 5.46
C THR A 68 4.03 -11.17 4.87
N LEU A 69 3.97 -11.28 3.54
CA LEU A 69 2.73 -11.32 2.78
C LEU A 69 2.59 -12.65 2.05
N GLN A 70 1.35 -13.12 1.93
CA GLN A 70 0.97 -14.22 1.06
C GLN A 70 0.12 -13.70 -0.10
N THR A 71 0.50 -14.02 -1.33
CA THR A 71 -0.31 -13.67 -2.51
C THR A 71 -1.61 -14.47 -2.53
N ILE A 72 -2.75 -13.79 -2.50
CA ILE A 72 -4.08 -14.38 -2.67
C ILE A 72 -4.50 -14.34 -4.13
N HIS A 73 -4.35 -13.17 -4.78
CA HIS A 73 -4.67 -12.96 -6.19
C HIS A 73 -3.65 -12.05 -6.85
N ARG A 74 -3.26 -12.35 -8.09
CA ARG A 74 -2.36 -11.53 -8.90
C ARG A 74 -2.90 -11.47 -10.33
N GLY A 75 -3.52 -10.34 -10.65
CA GLY A 75 -4.07 -10.06 -11.98
C GLY A 75 -3.09 -9.30 -12.86
N GLU A 76 -3.61 -8.71 -13.93
CA GLU A 76 -2.82 -7.82 -14.80
C GLU A 76 -2.63 -6.44 -14.15
N ASN A 77 -3.65 -5.94 -13.44
CA ASN A 77 -3.69 -4.58 -12.91
C ASN A 77 -3.60 -4.49 -11.38
N CYS A 78 -3.60 -5.62 -10.68
CA CYS A 78 -3.63 -5.63 -9.22
C CYS A 78 -2.96 -6.83 -8.57
N LEU A 79 -2.63 -6.66 -7.30
CA LEU A 79 -2.20 -7.70 -6.38
C LEU A 79 -3.03 -7.60 -5.09
N LEU A 80 -3.64 -8.71 -4.69
CA LEU A 80 -4.25 -8.89 -3.37
C LEU A 80 -3.36 -9.83 -2.57
N ALA A 81 -2.91 -9.36 -1.41
CA ALA A 81 -2.08 -10.14 -0.50
C ALA A 81 -2.64 -10.10 0.92
N ARG A 82 -2.44 -11.19 1.66
CA ARG A 82 -2.75 -11.31 3.09
C ARG A 82 -1.46 -11.14 3.88
N SER A 83 -1.46 -10.29 4.91
CA SER A 83 -0.37 -10.24 5.87
C SER A 83 -0.43 -11.42 6.83
N LEU A 84 0.72 -12.04 7.06
CA LEU A 84 0.89 -13.15 8.00
C LEU A 84 1.26 -12.67 9.41
N ASP A 85 1.60 -11.39 9.57
CA ASP A 85 2.07 -10.81 10.84
C ASP A 85 0.92 -10.26 11.70
N HIS A 86 -0.25 -9.98 11.10
CA HIS A 86 -1.37 -9.33 11.77
C HIS A 86 -2.44 -10.34 12.24
N LYS A 87 -2.98 -10.12 13.44
CA LYS A 87 -4.13 -10.84 14.01
C LYS A 87 -5.09 -9.83 14.63
N PRO A 88 -6.34 -9.66 14.13
CA PRO A 88 -6.95 -10.36 12.99
C PRO A 88 -6.25 -10.10 11.65
N PRO A 89 -6.51 -10.90 10.60
CA PRO A 89 -5.79 -10.79 9.33
C PRO A 89 -5.98 -9.43 8.67
N ARG A 90 -4.86 -8.84 8.23
CA ARG A 90 -4.84 -7.66 7.37
C ARG A 90 -4.61 -8.07 5.92
N PHE A 91 -5.29 -7.44 4.98
CA PHE A 91 -5.10 -7.60 3.55
C PHE A 91 -4.61 -6.30 2.93
N LEU A 92 -3.80 -6.42 1.90
CA LEU A 92 -3.29 -5.32 1.08
C LEU A 92 -3.80 -5.52 -0.34
N TYR A 93 -4.54 -4.54 -0.84
CA TYR A 93 -4.91 -4.44 -2.25
C TYR A 93 -4.06 -3.36 -2.92
N LEU A 94 -3.22 -3.79 -3.87
CA LEU A 94 -2.20 -2.99 -4.52
C LEU A 94 -2.54 -2.81 -6.00
N THR A 95 -2.49 -1.56 -6.47
CA THR A 95 -2.59 -1.19 -7.88
C THR A 95 -1.53 -0.15 -8.23
N ASP A 96 -1.37 0.12 -9.52
CA ASP A 96 -0.60 1.29 -9.93
C ASP A 96 -1.21 2.57 -9.33
N LEU A 97 -0.33 3.47 -8.87
CA LEU A 97 -0.74 4.75 -8.35
C LEU A 97 -1.06 5.69 -9.54
N THR A 98 -2.24 6.30 -9.51
CA THR A 98 -2.63 7.31 -10.51
C THR A 98 -2.96 8.63 -9.83
N LEU A 99 -2.86 9.73 -10.59
CA LEU A 99 -3.29 11.05 -10.12
C LEU A 99 -4.79 11.06 -9.76
N GLU A 100 -5.62 10.31 -10.49
CA GLU A 100 -7.04 10.17 -10.20
C GLU A 100 -7.28 9.50 -8.84
N TRP A 101 -6.56 8.41 -8.57
CA TRP A 101 -6.61 7.73 -7.28
C TRP A 101 -6.19 8.66 -6.13
N LEU A 102 -5.09 9.40 -6.31
CA LEU A 102 -4.64 10.38 -5.32
C LEU A 102 -5.69 11.46 -5.06
N LYS A 103 -6.26 12.05 -6.10
CA LYS A 103 -7.31 13.09 -5.97
C LYS A 103 -8.57 12.56 -5.30
N HIS A 104 -8.94 11.30 -5.58
CA HIS A 104 -10.12 10.66 -5.02
C HIS A 104 -9.97 10.40 -3.52
N HIS A 105 -8.86 9.77 -3.10
CA HIS A 105 -8.65 9.39 -1.70
C HIS A 105 -8.10 10.52 -0.83
N PHE A 106 -7.42 11.48 -1.45
CA PHE A 106 -6.83 12.63 -0.77
C PHE A 106 -7.26 13.91 -1.52
N PRO A 107 -8.48 14.41 -1.33
CA PRO A 107 -8.89 15.68 -1.90
C PRO A 107 -8.13 16.86 -1.24
N LYS A 108 -7.89 17.92 -2.02
CA LYS A 108 -7.22 19.15 -1.54
C LYS A 108 -7.89 19.66 -0.25
N GLY A 109 -7.09 19.90 0.80
CA GLY A 109 -7.56 20.34 2.12
C GLY A 109 -7.36 19.31 3.24
N ARG A 110 -7.15 18.01 2.93
CA ARG A 110 -6.77 16.98 3.91
C ARG A 110 -5.30 16.54 3.85
N PHE A 111 -4.58 17.01 2.84
CA PHE A 111 -3.18 16.68 2.64
C PHE A 111 -2.25 17.16 3.76
N GLY A 112 -2.52 18.35 4.31
CA GLY A 112 -1.64 19.02 5.27
C GLY A 112 -1.51 18.32 6.63
N ASP A 113 -2.49 17.49 6.99
CA ASP A 113 -2.51 16.81 8.29
C ASP A 113 -2.00 15.35 8.22
N THR A 114 -1.92 14.76 7.02
CA THR A 114 -1.63 13.31 6.88
C THR A 114 -0.45 12.97 5.97
N LEU A 115 -0.10 13.81 4.98
CA LEU A 115 1.03 13.58 4.09
C LEU A 115 1.98 14.79 4.09
N SER A 116 3.28 14.56 4.27
CA SER A 116 4.25 15.66 4.23
C SER A 116 4.28 16.35 2.85
N GLN A 117 4.54 17.67 2.81
CA GLN A 117 4.64 18.40 1.55
C GLN A 117 5.73 17.84 0.62
N ALA A 118 6.82 17.31 1.19
CA ALA A 118 7.86 16.64 0.43
C ALA A 118 7.34 15.37 -0.26
N THR A 119 6.56 14.55 0.46
CA THR A 119 5.90 13.35 -0.09
C THR A 119 4.94 13.73 -1.22
N LEU A 120 4.14 14.78 -1.03
CA LEU A 120 3.21 15.25 -2.06
C LEU A 120 3.94 15.69 -3.33
N ASN A 121 5.03 16.45 -3.19
CA ASN A 121 5.82 16.87 -4.33
C ASN A 121 6.36 15.65 -5.12
N GLN A 122 6.85 14.63 -4.42
CA GLN A 122 7.29 13.39 -5.08
C GLN A 122 6.14 12.67 -5.80
N LEU A 123 4.94 12.62 -5.19
CA LEU A 123 3.77 11.98 -5.77
C LEU A 123 3.21 12.72 -7.00
N TYR A 124 3.23 14.06 -6.98
CA TYR A 124 2.73 14.89 -8.08
C TYR A 124 3.72 15.05 -9.24
N CYS A 125 5.01 14.82 -9.03
CA CYS A 125 6.02 14.80 -10.11
C CYS A 125 6.01 13.51 -10.96
N LEU A 126 5.18 12.51 -10.62
CA LEU A 126 5.06 11.24 -11.35
C LEU A 126 4.01 11.28 -12.48
N GLY A 127 3.32 12.41 -12.69
CA GLY A 127 2.27 12.60 -13.69
C GLY A 127 2.65 13.54 -14.83
#